data_AF-A0A6M3XWX5-F1
#
_entry.id   AF-A0A6M3XWX5-F1
#
_cell.length_a   1.000
_cell.length_b   1.000
_cell.length_c   1.000
_cell.angle_alpha   90.00
_cell.angle_beta   90.00
_cell.angle_gamma   90.00
#
_symmetry.space_group_name_H-M   'P 1'
#
loop_
_entity.id
_entity.type
_entity.pdbx_description
1 polymer ?
#
loop_
_entity_poly.entity_id
_entity_poly.type
_entity_poly.pdbx_seq_one_letter_code
_entity_poly.pdbx_strand_id
1 'polypeptide(L)'
;MNDLIKITGLWLNRTKDGRDYFSGRFGDARILIFENRERASDKMPTHTLFIAPSMAKVQQDQGSRQESPTNSYKPSDNEVPF
;
A
#
# COMPACT_ATOMS: atom_id res chain seq x y z
N MET A 1 14.14 31.96 -15.86
CA MET A 1 14.46 30.90 -14.88
C MET A 1 13.18 30.58 -14.17
N ASN A 2 12.70 29.34 -14.25
CA ASN A 2 11.53 28.94 -13.49
C ASN A 2 12.02 28.47 -12.13
N ASP A 3 11.75 29.28 -11.10
CA ASP A 3 11.98 28.91 -9.71
C ASP A 3 10.95 27.85 -9.30
N LEU A 4 11.13 26.62 -9.82
CA LEU A 4 10.26 25.50 -9.50
C LEU A 4 10.73 24.85 -8.21
N ILE A 5 9.87 24.91 -7.19
CA ILE A 5 10.10 24.20 -5.94
C ILE A 5 9.52 22.78 -6.08
N LYS A 6 10.38 21.77 -5.94
CA LYS A 6 9.93 20.38 -5.87
C LYS A 6 9.25 20.12 -4.53
N ILE A 7 7.95 19.84 -4.58
CA ILE A 7 7.15 19.53 -3.37
C ILE A 7 7.29 18.04 -2.98
N THR A 8 7.07 17.12 -3.91
CA THR A 8 7.23 15.67 -3.69
C THR A 8 7.36 14.92 -5.03
N GLY A 9 7.81 13.65 -4.98
CA GLY A 9 7.52 12.68 -6.03
C GLY A 9 6.07 12.21 -5.99
N LEU A 10 5.55 11.85 -7.16
CA LEU A 10 4.22 11.26 -7.34
C LEU A 10 4.34 9.93 -8.08
N TRP A 11 3.50 8.97 -7.70
CA TRP A 11 3.40 7.66 -8.31
C TRP A 11 2.07 7.52 -9.02
N LEU A 12 2.08 6.97 -10.23
CA LEU A 12 0.88 6.55 -10.94
C LEU A 12 0.32 5.30 -10.28
N ASN A 13 -0.96 5.32 -9.93
CA ASN A 13 -1.68 4.24 -9.30
C ASN A 13 -3.03 4.03 -10.02
N ARG A 14 -3.66 2.88 -9.76
CA ARG A 14 -4.99 2.56 -10.27
C ARG A 14 -5.96 2.32 -9.14
N THR A 15 -7.14 2.92 -9.20
CA THR A 15 -8.23 2.71 -8.25
C THR A 15 -8.89 1.35 -8.47
N LYS A 16 -9.71 0.90 -7.50
CA LYS A 16 -10.45 -0.38 -7.60
C LYS A 16 -11.40 -0.43 -8.80
N ASP A 17 -11.93 0.73 -9.20
CA ASP A 17 -12.79 0.89 -10.38
C ASP A 17 -12.01 1.19 -11.66
N GLY A 18 -10.69 0.94 -11.67
CA GLY A 18 -9.86 0.92 -12.88
C GLY A 18 -9.35 2.28 -13.35
N ARG A 19 -9.44 3.33 -12.53
CA ARG A 19 -9.07 4.69 -12.91
C ARG A 19 -7.66 5.02 -12.47
N ASP A 20 -6.95 5.76 -13.30
CA ASP A 20 -5.62 6.23 -12.95
C ASP A 20 -5.68 7.45 -12.05
N TYR A 21 -4.76 7.50 -11.09
CA TYR A 21 -4.57 8.63 -10.19
C TYR A 21 -3.12 8.73 -9.75
N PHE A 22 -2.67 9.93 -9.40
CA PHE A 22 -1.34 10.11 -8.83
C PHE A 22 -1.42 10.17 -7.31
N SER A 23 -0.43 9.61 -6.63
CA SER A 23 -0.30 9.81 -5.19
C SER A 23 1.13 10.02 -4.74
N GLY A 24 1.32 10.76 -3.65
CA GLY A 24 2.63 11.01 -3.05
C GLY A 24 2.51 11.39 -1.58
N ARG A 25 3.64 11.67 -0.94
CA ARG A 25 3.68 12.10 0.47
C ARG A 25 4.15 13.54 0.56
N PHE A 26 3.59 14.28 1.49
CA PHE A 26 4.04 15.62 1.82
C PHE A 26 4.01 15.77 3.35
N GLY A 27 5.17 15.59 3.98
CA GLY A 27 5.26 15.38 5.42
C GLY A 27 4.39 14.21 5.89
N ASP A 28 3.53 14.47 6.86
CA ASP A 28 2.55 13.53 7.41
C ASP A 28 1.21 13.52 6.67
N ALA A 29 1.16 14.10 5.48
CA ALA A 29 -0.02 14.05 4.62
C ALA A 29 0.23 13.18 3.38
N ARG A 30 -0.85 12.64 2.84
CA ARG A 30 -0.89 11.98 1.55
C ARG A 30 -1.52 12.92 0.53
N ILE A 31 -0.83 13.14 -0.58
CA ILE A 31 -1.37 13.84 -1.75
C ILE A 31 -2.00 12.79 -2.68
N LEU A 32 -3.20 13.10 -3.18
CA LEU A 32 -3.91 12.34 -4.20
C LEU A 32 -4.32 13.29 -5.32
N ILE A 33 -4.12 12.92 -6.57
CA ILE A 33 -4.52 13.73 -7.73
C ILE A 33 -5.35 12.86 -8.66
N PHE A 34 -6.60 13.26 -8.89
CA PHE A 34 -7.53 12.58 -9.77
C PHE A 34 -7.89 13.44 -10.97
N GLU A 35 -8.18 12.83 -12.10
CA GLU A 35 -8.78 13.51 -13.25
C GLU A 35 -10.12 14.16 -12.86
N ASN A 36 -10.33 15.41 -13.28
CA ASN A 36 -11.58 16.12 -13.09
C ASN A 36 -12.59 15.69 -14.17
N ARG A 37 -13.50 14.78 -13.81
CA ARG A 37 -14.51 14.21 -14.72
C ARG A 37 -15.71 15.11 -14.97
N GLU A 38 -15.90 16.11 -14.14
CA GLU A 38 -16.96 17.12 -14.28
C GLU A 38 -16.50 18.28 -15.17
N ARG A 39 -15.30 18.18 -15.74
CA ARG A 39 -14.73 19.18 -16.65
C ARG A 39 -15.58 19.30 -17.93
N ALA A 40 -16.41 20.34 -17.98
CA ALA A 40 -17.26 20.65 -19.13
C ALA A 40 -16.65 21.68 -20.09
N SER A 41 -15.55 22.34 -19.71
CA SER A 41 -14.89 23.35 -20.56
C SER A 41 -13.40 23.47 -20.29
N ASP A 42 -12.69 24.17 -21.19
CA ASP A 42 -11.25 24.42 -21.06
C ASP A 42 -10.87 25.40 -19.96
N LYS A 43 -11.87 26.07 -19.35
CA LYS A 43 -11.66 26.95 -18.20
C LYS A 43 -11.63 26.19 -16.87
N MET A 44 -11.93 24.90 -16.88
CA MET A 44 -11.96 24.05 -15.69
C MET A 44 -10.65 23.25 -15.55
N PRO A 45 -10.22 22.95 -14.31
CA PRO A 45 -9.00 22.19 -14.08
C PRO A 45 -9.12 20.79 -14.67
N THR A 46 -8.00 20.25 -15.15
CA THR A 46 -7.92 18.87 -15.66
C THR A 46 -7.83 17.84 -14.53
N HIS A 47 -7.32 18.25 -13.38
CA HIS A 47 -7.13 17.38 -12.22
C HIS A 47 -7.49 18.10 -10.92
N THR A 48 -7.92 17.33 -9.93
CA THR A 48 -8.19 17.80 -8.57
C THR A 48 -7.18 17.18 -7.62
N LEU A 49 -6.49 18.02 -6.85
CA LEU A 49 -5.58 17.59 -5.79
C LEU A 49 -6.34 17.53 -4.46
N PHE A 50 -6.20 16.41 -3.76
CA PHE A 50 -6.71 16.18 -2.41
C PHE A 50 -5.54 15.92 -1.46
N ILE A 51 -5.69 16.37 -0.22
CA ILE A 51 -4.78 16.08 0.87
C ILE A 51 -5.54 15.23 1.89
N ALA A 52 -5.01 14.05 2.20
CA ALA A 52 -5.52 13.16 3.22
C ALA A 52 -4.51 13.03 4.37
N PRO A 53 -4.95 12.77 5.61
CA PRO A 53 -4.04 12.38 6.67
C PRO A 53 -3.22 11.16 6.26
N SER A 54 -1.92 11.13 6.57
CA SER A 54 -1.15 9.90 6.46
C SER A 54 -1.71 8.93 7.49
N MET A 55 -2.49 7.95 7.04
CA MET A 55 -2.76 6.78 7.86
C MET A 55 -1.41 6.11 8.11
N ALA A 56 -0.80 6.39 9.27
CA ALA A 56 0.23 5.54 9.82
C ALA A 56 -0.35 4.13 9.76
N LYS A 57 0.34 3.21 9.09
CA LYS A 57 -0.07 1.82 9.06
C LYS A 57 -0.25 1.41 10.51
N VAL A 58 -1.48 1.25 10.98
CA VAL A 58 -1.76 0.36 12.09
C VAL A 58 -1.20 -0.97 11.58
N GLN A 59 -0.06 -1.38 12.13
CA GLN A 59 0.49 -2.70 11.89
C GLN A 59 -0.62 -3.66 12.30
N GLN A 60 -1.35 -4.18 11.31
CA GLN A 60 -2.09 -5.41 11.50
C GLN A 60 -1.02 -6.46 11.70
N ASP A 61 -0.72 -6.71 12.96
CA ASP A 61 0.03 -7.84 13.46
C ASP A 61 -0.75 -9.10 13.05
N GLN A 62 -0.52 -9.61 11.84
CA GLN A 62 -0.92 -10.96 11.45
C GLN A 62 0.11 -11.94 12.02
N GLY A 63 0.13 -12.02 13.35
CA GLY A 63 0.76 -13.07 14.12
C GLY A 63 -0.24 -14.20 14.38
N SER A 64 -0.30 -15.17 13.47
CA SER A 64 -0.60 -16.57 13.81
C SER A 64 0.03 -17.49 12.77
N ARG A 65 1.36 -17.47 12.74
CA ARG A 65 2.16 -18.62 12.31
C ARG A 65 2.38 -19.50 13.53
N GLN A 66 1.57 -20.55 13.67
CA GLN A 66 1.73 -21.67 14.60
C GLN A 66 0.71 -22.74 14.12
N GLU A 67 1.04 -23.98 13.75
CA GLU A 67 2.21 -24.82 13.98
C GLU A 67 2.33 -25.82 12.81
N SER A 68 3.55 -26.07 12.32
CA SER A 68 3.83 -27.27 11.52
C SER A 68 3.84 -28.47 12.47
N PRO A 69 3.13 -29.57 12.21
CA PRO A 69 3.28 -30.76 13.05
C PRO A 69 4.71 -31.27 12.90
N THR A 70 5.52 -31.09 13.94
CA THR A 70 6.84 -31.72 14.05
C THR A 70 6.63 -33.22 14.16
N ASN A 71 6.92 -33.89 13.06
CA ASN A 71 7.04 -35.34 12.94
C ASN A 71 7.97 -35.87 14.04
N SER A 72 7.42 -36.44 15.11
CA SER A 72 8.20 -37.14 16.13
C SER A 72 8.21 -38.63 15.82
N TYR A 73 9.05 -39.00 14.86
CA TYR A 73 9.45 -40.40 14.67
C TYR A 73 10.17 -40.86 15.94
N LYS A 74 9.56 -41.76 16.71
CA LYS A 74 10.23 -42.46 17.81
C LYS A 74 10.70 -43.83 17.29
N PRO A 75 12.01 -44.08 17.12
CA PRO A 75 12.48 -45.44 16.95
C PRO A 75 12.27 -46.18 18.28
N SER A 76 11.48 -47.25 18.25
CA SER A 76 11.30 -48.17 19.37
C SER A 76 12.51 -49.11 19.44
N ASP A 77 13.54 -48.70 20.17
CA ASP A 77 14.59 -49.60 20.62
C ASP A 77 14.06 -50.43 21.80
N ASN A 78 13.73 -51.70 21.50
CA ASN A 78 14.09 -52.89 22.27
C ASN A 78 13.03 -53.98 22.13
N GLU A 79 13.29 -54.96 21.27
CA GLU A 79 13.21 -56.38 21.64
C GLU A 79 14.20 -57.17 20.75
N VAL A 80 15.39 -57.42 21.28
CA VAL A 80 16.20 -58.64 21.04
C VAL A 80 16.47 -59.17 22.45
N PRO A 81 16.19 -60.44 22.79
CA PRO A 81 16.79 -61.66 22.18
C PRO A 81 15.74 -62.80 22.01
N PHE A 82 15.92 -63.94 21.32
CA PHE A 82 17.04 -64.82 20.98
C PHE A 82 16.84 -65.41 19.57
#